data_AF-T2KPZ2-F1
#
_entry.id   AF-T2KPZ2-F1
#
_cell.length_a   1.000
_cell.length_b   1.000
_cell.length_c   1.000
_cell.angle_alpha   90.00
_cell.angle_beta   90.00
_cell.angle_gamma   90.00
#
_symmetry.space_group_name_H-M   'P 1'
#
loop_
_entity.id
_entity.type
_entity.pdbx_description
1 polymer ?
#
loop_
_entity_poly.entity_id
_entity_poly.type
_entity_poly.pdbx_seq_one_letter_code
_entity_poly.pdbx_strand_id
1 'polypeptide(L)'
;MKKFTLLFAFALMLSAASVFGQARKELNFGLVGVNYEIPVHKNITIAPGVGTNFDFDWITLGVKANYYFDEVFGISDAAWDVYGGANAGYAIYAGDNDFDYDSGIDLGLQIGGRWFWNDKWGIYAEFSGGINTFMPALGVTMKL
;
A
#
# COMPACT_ATOMS: atom_id res chain seq x y z
N MET A 1 24.67 12.87 11.23
CA MET A 1 25.36 12.35 10.02
C MET A 1 25.13 10.84 9.79
N LYS A 2 25.15 9.97 10.81
CA LYS A 2 24.94 8.50 10.63
C LYS A 2 23.51 8.08 10.22
N LYS A 3 22.48 8.86 10.56
CA LYS A 3 21.07 8.55 10.25
C LYS A 3 20.71 8.74 8.77
N PHE A 4 21.36 9.69 8.08
CA PHE A 4 21.14 9.95 6.65
C PHE A 4 21.77 8.87 5.77
N THR A 5 22.91 8.31 6.16
CA THR A 5 23.58 7.23 5.42
C THR A 5 22.76 5.93 5.44
N LEU A 6 22.05 5.64 6.55
CA LEU A 6 21.19 4.45 6.65
C LEU A 6 19.93 4.58 5.78
N LEU A 7 19.32 5.77 5.74
CA LEU A 7 18.21 6.11 4.86
C LEU A 7 18.58 6.01 3.38
N PHE A 8 19.80 6.46 3.03
CA PHE A 8 20.31 6.38 1.66
C PHE A 8 20.68 4.94 1.26
N ALA A 9 21.22 4.14 2.19
CA ALA A 9 21.47 2.71 1.97
C ALA A 9 20.18 1.90 1.81
N PHE A 10 19.12 2.25 2.55
CA PHE A 10 17.79 1.64 2.40
C PHE A 10 17.15 2.01 1.05
N ALA A 11 17.28 3.27 0.61
CA ALA A 11 16.82 3.72 -0.70
C ALA A 11 17.55 3.03 -1.87
N LEU A 12 18.85 2.76 -1.74
CA LEU A 12 19.64 2.05 -2.75
C LEU A 12 19.26 0.57 -2.87
N MET A 13 18.91 -0.11 -1.77
CA MET A 13 18.46 -1.51 -1.82
C MET A 13 17.08 -1.70 -2.48
N LEU A 14 16.26 -0.65 -2.58
CA LEU A 14 14.96 -0.67 -3.26
C LEU A 14 15.05 -0.57 -4.79
N SER A 15 16.25 -0.30 -5.36
CA SER A 15 16.41 0.02 -6.79
C SER A 15 16.78 -1.16 -7.71
N ALA A 16 16.96 -2.38 -7.20
CA ALA A 16 17.64 -3.46 -7.94
C ALA A 16 16.86 -4.77 -8.16
N ALA A 17 15.54 -4.84 -7.94
CA ALA A 17 14.75 -6.06 -8.19
C ALA A 17 13.83 -5.92 -9.41
N SER A 18 14.38 -6.09 -10.62
CA SER A 18 13.58 -6.45 -11.80
C SER A 18 13.52 -7.98 -11.88
N VAL A 19 12.63 -8.58 -11.11
CA VAL A 19 12.37 -10.03 -11.16
C VAL A 19 11.00 -10.21 -11.82
N PHE A 20 10.90 -11.16 -12.77
CA PHE A 20 9.66 -11.68 -13.33
C PHE A 20 8.81 -12.35 -12.24
N GLY A 21 8.29 -11.56 -11.30
CA GLY A 21 7.49 -11.98 -10.16
C GLY A 21 6.10 -11.36 -10.20
N GLN A 22 5.19 -11.93 -9.41
CA GLN A 22 3.83 -11.41 -9.26
C GLN A 22 3.82 -10.00 -8.67
N ALA A 23 4.78 -9.70 -7.78
CA ALA A 23 5.03 -8.36 -7.28
C ALA A 23 5.43 -7.41 -8.41
N ARG A 24 4.64 -6.35 -8.62
CA ARG A 24 4.84 -5.36 -9.68
C ARG A 24 4.87 -3.94 -9.13
N LYS A 25 5.41 -3.02 -9.94
CA LYS A 25 5.31 -1.60 -9.67
C LYS A 25 3.92 -1.14 -10.06
N GLU A 26 3.16 -0.67 -9.08
CA GLU A 26 1.76 -0.33 -9.27
C GLU A 26 1.43 0.95 -8.50
N LEU A 27 0.65 1.83 -9.12
CA LEU A 27 0.12 3.02 -8.46
C LEU A 27 -1.35 2.78 -8.17
N ASN A 28 -1.70 2.74 -6.89
CA ASN A 28 -3.05 2.46 -6.42
C ASN A 28 -3.72 3.77 -6.00
N PHE A 29 -4.88 4.04 -6.59
CA PHE A 29 -5.75 5.17 -6.30
C PHE A 29 -7.04 4.65 -5.70
N GLY A 30 -7.21 4.76 -4.39
CA GLY A 30 -8.51 4.51 -3.80
C GLY A 30 -9.24 5.78 -3.42
N LEU A 31 -10.45 5.57 -2.91
CA LEU A 31 -11.40 6.64 -2.63
C LEU A 31 -10.84 7.76 -1.75
N VAL A 32 -9.99 7.41 -0.79
CA VAL A 32 -9.45 8.35 0.20
C VAL A 32 -7.93 8.24 0.34
N GLY A 33 -7.23 7.76 -0.68
CA GLY A 33 -5.77 7.67 -0.58
C GLY A 33 -5.09 7.08 -1.79
N VAL A 34 -3.78 7.25 -1.81
CA VAL A 34 -2.90 6.76 -2.86
C VAL A 34 -1.70 6.04 -2.24
N ASN A 35 -1.25 4.98 -2.89
CA ASN A 35 0.00 4.31 -2.51
C ASN A 35 0.71 3.79 -3.75
N TYR A 36 2.03 3.66 -3.64
CA TYR A 36 2.89 3.22 -4.72
C TYR A 36 3.59 1.93 -4.31
N GLU A 37 3.28 0.82 -4.98
CA GLU A 37 3.89 -0.47 -4.73
C GLU A 37 5.27 -0.59 -5.36
N ILE A 38 6.22 -1.05 -4.56
CA ILE A 38 7.60 -1.29 -4.94
C ILE A 38 7.89 -2.77 -4.71
N PRO A 39 8.17 -3.56 -5.77
CA PRO A 39 8.63 -4.93 -5.63
C PRO A 39 9.95 -4.99 -4.88
N VAL A 40 9.99 -5.79 -3.81
CA VAL A 40 11.21 -6.06 -3.04
C VAL A 40 11.61 -7.53 -3.10
N HIS A 41 10.67 -8.40 -3.50
CA HIS A 41 10.88 -9.82 -3.75
C HIS A 41 9.88 -10.29 -4.81
N LYS A 42 10.04 -11.50 -5.36
CA LYS A 42 9.16 -12.02 -6.44
C LYS A 42 7.65 -11.97 -6.11
N ASN A 43 7.31 -12.13 -4.84
CA ASN A 43 5.92 -12.18 -4.35
C ASN A 43 5.70 -11.15 -3.24
N ILE A 44 6.60 -10.18 -3.04
CA ILE A 44 6.47 -9.18 -1.96
C ILE A 44 6.65 -7.78 -2.51
N THR A 45 5.70 -6.90 -2.18
CA THR A 45 5.82 -5.45 -2.39
C THR A 45 5.84 -4.71 -1.06
N ILE A 46 6.49 -3.56 -1.06
CA ILE A 46 6.35 -2.53 -0.02
C ILE A 46 5.73 -1.31 -0.66
N ALA A 47 4.74 -0.71 -0.01
CA ALA A 47 3.90 0.32 -0.57
C ALA A 47 3.76 1.52 0.38
N PRO A 48 4.64 2.53 0.32
CA PRO A 48 4.37 3.80 0.98
C PRO A 48 3.14 4.46 0.37
N GLY A 49 2.38 5.17 1.21
CA GLY A 49 1.17 5.84 0.80
C GLY A 49 0.76 6.97 1.72
N VAL A 50 -0.18 7.76 1.22
CA VAL A 50 -0.86 8.81 1.96
C VAL A 50 -2.36 8.67 1.73
N GLY A 51 -3.12 8.87 2.79
CA GLY A 51 -4.57 8.84 2.73
C GLY A 51 -5.20 9.82 3.70
N THR A 52 -6.52 9.84 3.67
CA THR A 52 -7.39 10.67 4.49
C THR A 52 -8.63 9.88 4.90
N ASN A 53 -9.44 10.42 5.81
CA ASN A 53 -10.82 9.98 5.99
C ASN A 53 -11.76 10.72 5.01
N PHE A 54 -13.02 10.27 4.94
CA PHE A 54 -14.04 10.87 4.09
C PHE A 54 -14.42 12.31 4.51
N ASP A 55 -14.20 12.66 5.78
CA ASP A 55 -14.44 14.01 6.29
C ASP A 55 -13.24 14.95 6.07
N PHE A 56 -12.12 14.44 5.55
CA PHE A 56 -10.88 15.19 5.27
C PHE A 56 -10.17 15.81 6.49
N ASP A 57 -10.56 15.41 7.69
CA ASP A 57 -9.99 15.88 8.94
C ASP A 57 -8.66 15.21 9.32
N TRP A 58 -8.30 14.10 8.67
CA TRP A 58 -7.11 13.32 9.01
C TRP A 58 -6.24 13.10 7.80
N ILE A 59 -4.93 13.27 7.97
CA ILE A 59 -3.94 12.84 6.99
C ILE A 59 -3.15 11.70 7.59
N THR A 60 -3.11 10.58 6.88
CA THR A 60 -2.37 9.39 7.32
C THR A 60 -1.24 9.10 6.38
N LEU A 61 -0.04 9.06 6.92
CA LEU A 61 1.15 8.57 6.22
C LEU A 61 1.35 7.11 6.61
N GLY A 62 1.44 6.23 5.63
CA GLY A 62 1.52 4.80 5.90
C GLY A 62 2.41 4.03 4.96
N VAL A 63 2.66 2.80 5.34
CA VAL A 63 3.36 1.80 4.53
C VAL A 63 2.63 0.48 4.66
N LYS A 64 2.52 -0.24 3.55
CA LYS A 64 2.07 -1.64 3.54
C LYS A 64 3.18 -2.54 3.07
N ALA A 65 3.14 -3.79 3.51
CA ALA A 65 3.87 -4.88 2.90
C ALA A 65 2.84 -5.94 2.46
N ASN A 66 2.81 -6.24 1.16
CA ASN A 66 1.90 -7.23 0.58
C ASN A 66 2.67 -8.48 0.16
N TYR A 67 2.16 -9.65 0.50
CA TYR A 67 2.55 -10.92 -0.07
C TYR A 67 1.48 -11.37 -1.07
N TYR A 68 1.92 -11.80 -2.26
CA TYR A 68 1.07 -12.26 -3.36
C TYR A 68 0.90 -13.78 -3.27
N PHE A 69 -0.35 -14.23 -3.18
CA PHE A 69 -0.73 -15.63 -2.95
C PHE A 69 -1.08 -16.37 -4.24
N ASP A 70 -0.91 -15.76 -5.41
CA ASP A 70 -1.35 -16.35 -6.68
C ASP A 70 -0.64 -17.67 -6.98
N GLU A 71 0.66 -17.80 -6.68
CA GLU A 71 1.35 -19.10 -6.74
C GLU A 71 0.72 -20.16 -5.80
N VAL A 72 0.29 -19.74 -4.60
CA VAL A 72 -0.27 -20.63 -3.57
C VAL A 72 -1.66 -21.11 -3.97
N PHE A 73 -2.46 -20.24 -4.59
CA PHE A 73 -3.80 -20.55 -5.08
C PHE A 73 -3.83 -21.11 -6.50
N GLY A 74 -2.68 -21.24 -7.17
CA GLY A 74 -2.59 -21.74 -8.54
C GLY A 74 -3.21 -20.79 -9.57
N ILE A 75 -3.27 -19.49 -9.25
CA ILE A 75 -3.76 -18.45 -10.17
C ILE A 75 -2.64 -18.19 -11.18
N SER A 76 -2.86 -18.65 -12.42
CA SER A 76 -1.92 -18.47 -13.54
C SER A 76 -2.29 -17.32 -14.47
N ASP A 77 -3.51 -16.76 -14.31
CA ASP A 77 -3.97 -15.62 -15.08
C ASP A 77 -3.35 -14.32 -14.55
N ALA A 78 -2.56 -13.65 -15.39
CA ALA A 78 -1.90 -12.39 -15.06
C ALA A 78 -2.88 -11.19 -14.93
N ALA A 79 -4.16 -11.40 -15.24
CA ALA A 79 -5.20 -10.43 -15.00
C ALA A 79 -5.62 -10.35 -13.52
N TRP A 80 -5.33 -11.36 -12.71
CA TRP A 80 -5.72 -11.40 -11.31
C TRP A 80 -4.51 -11.39 -10.39
N ASP A 81 -4.61 -10.65 -9.28
CA ASP A 81 -3.77 -10.95 -8.12
C ASP A 81 -4.61 -11.05 -6.85
N VAL A 82 -4.24 -11.97 -5.96
CA VAL A 82 -4.73 -12.07 -4.59
C VAL A 82 -3.56 -11.87 -3.64
N TYR A 83 -3.69 -10.90 -2.73
CA TYR A 83 -2.62 -10.52 -1.84
C TYR A 83 -3.11 -10.27 -0.42
N GLY A 84 -2.18 -10.28 0.51
CA GLY A 84 -2.45 -9.91 1.89
C GLY A 84 -1.15 -9.65 2.63
N GLY A 85 -1.25 -9.01 3.77
CA GLY A 85 -0.07 -8.60 4.50
C GLY A 85 -0.37 -7.69 5.65
N ALA A 86 0.60 -6.83 5.97
CA ALA A 86 0.57 -5.97 7.13
C ALA A 86 0.78 -4.52 6.72
N ASN A 87 0.27 -3.62 7.55
CA ASN A 87 0.40 -2.18 7.35
C ASN A 87 0.69 -1.45 8.65
N ALA A 88 1.29 -0.28 8.49
CA ALA A 88 1.59 0.64 9.56
C ALA A 88 1.31 2.06 9.09
N GLY A 89 0.71 2.87 9.94
CA GLY A 89 0.35 4.25 9.63
C GLY A 89 0.56 5.17 10.81
N TYR A 90 0.73 6.46 10.52
CA TYR A 90 0.69 7.53 11.49
C TYR A 90 -0.33 8.56 11.05
N ALA A 91 -1.33 8.80 11.89
CA ALA A 91 -2.45 9.69 11.61
C ALA A 91 -2.18 11.08 12.22
N ILE A 92 -2.38 12.11 11.41
CA ILE A 92 -2.19 13.52 11.76
C ILE A 92 -3.56 14.19 11.62
N TYR A 93 -4.06 14.78 12.71
CA TYR A 93 -5.28 15.59 12.66
C TYR A 93 -5.00 16.91 11.94
N ALA A 94 -5.88 17.26 11.00
CA ALA A 94 -5.82 18.44 10.14
C ALA A 94 -7.16 19.19 10.05
N GLY A 95 -8.15 18.79 10.86
CA GLY A 95 -9.45 19.46 10.93
C GLY A 95 -9.44 20.74 11.76
N ASP A 96 -10.49 21.55 11.63
CA ASP A 96 -10.60 22.89 12.23
C ASP A 96 -11.03 22.88 13.72
N ASN A 97 -11.23 21.71 14.34
CA ASN A 97 -11.73 21.63 15.71
C ASN A 97 -10.58 21.51 16.74
N ASP A 98 -10.60 22.38 17.75
CA ASP A 98 -9.67 22.42 18.90
C ASP A 98 -9.89 21.25 19.90
N PHE A 99 -9.96 20.02 19.41
CA PHE A 99 -9.90 18.84 20.28
C PHE A 99 -8.45 18.32 20.32
N ASP A 100 -7.99 17.98 21.53
CA ASP A 100 -6.74 17.23 21.74
C ASP A 100 -6.91 15.81 21.15
N TYR A 101 -6.69 15.68 19.85
CA TYR A 101 -6.63 14.39 19.18
C TYR A 101 -5.23 13.82 19.32
N ASP A 102 -5.11 12.71 20.05
CA ASP A 102 -3.84 11.98 20.15
C ASP A 102 -3.45 11.39 18.79
N SER A 103 -2.38 11.92 18.20
CA SER A 103 -1.73 11.33 17.03
C SER A 103 -1.15 9.96 17.41
N GLY A 104 -1.54 8.91 16.67
CA GLY A 104 -1.18 7.53 17.00
C GLY A 104 -0.45 6.81 15.86
N ILE A 105 0.38 5.84 16.25
CA ILE A 105 0.85 4.81 15.31
C ILE A 105 -0.20 3.69 15.29
N ASP A 106 -0.71 3.42 14.11
CA ASP A 106 -1.64 2.33 13.86
C ASP A 106 -0.90 1.18 13.15
N LEU A 107 -1.20 -0.05 13.56
CA LEU A 107 -0.69 -1.27 12.93
C LEU A 107 -1.86 -2.18 12.57
N GLY A 108 -1.77 -2.78 11.40
CA GLY A 108 -2.89 -3.51 10.83
C GLY A 108 -2.48 -4.68 9.95
N LEU A 109 -3.49 -5.49 9.64
CA LEU A 109 -3.41 -6.54 8.64
C LEU A 109 -4.41 -6.25 7.55
N GLN A 110 -4.11 -6.75 6.35
CA GLN A 110 -4.94 -6.55 5.18
C GLN A 110 -4.97 -7.77 4.28
N ILE A 111 -6.07 -7.91 3.56
CA ILE A 111 -6.22 -8.85 2.46
C ILE A 111 -6.95 -8.14 1.33
N GLY A 112 -6.53 -8.36 0.10
CA GLY A 112 -7.10 -7.72 -1.07
C GLY A 112 -6.99 -8.58 -2.31
N GLY A 113 -7.75 -8.18 -3.32
CA GLY A 113 -7.70 -8.75 -4.64
C GLY A 113 -7.75 -7.64 -5.68
N ARG A 114 -7.12 -7.89 -6.82
CA ARG A 114 -7.16 -6.99 -7.96
C ARG A 114 -7.41 -7.73 -9.26
N TRP A 115 -8.04 -7.00 -10.18
CA TRP A 115 -8.32 -7.47 -11.52
C TRP A 115 -7.97 -6.39 -12.54
N PHE A 116 -7.16 -6.78 -13.53
CA PHE A 116 -6.74 -5.94 -14.64
C PHE A 116 -7.61 -6.20 -15.85
N TRP A 117 -8.29 -5.17 -16.33
CA TRP A 117 -9.08 -5.24 -17.56
C TRP A 117 -8.23 -5.00 -18.82
N ASN A 118 -6.99 -4.52 -18.65
CA ASN A 118 -5.97 -4.44 -19.71
C ASN A 118 -4.56 -4.48 -19.11
N ASP A 119 -3.53 -4.40 -19.96
CA ASP A 119 -2.12 -4.49 -19.54
C ASP A 119 -1.66 -3.38 -18.58
N LYS A 120 -2.44 -2.30 -18.43
CA LYS A 120 -2.06 -1.12 -17.66
C LYS A 120 -2.97 -0.86 -16.47
N TRP A 121 -4.27 -1.09 -16.58
CA TRP A 121 -5.25 -0.62 -15.61
C TRP A 121 -6.09 -1.77 -15.05
N GLY A 122 -6.35 -1.67 -13.75
CA GLY A 122 -7.14 -2.62 -13.00
C GLY A 122 -7.95 -1.95 -11.91
N ILE A 123 -8.88 -2.70 -11.34
CA ILE A 123 -9.57 -2.34 -10.10
C ILE A 123 -9.03 -3.22 -8.98
N TYR A 124 -9.13 -2.74 -7.75
CA TYR A 124 -8.81 -3.55 -6.58
C TYR A 124 -9.78 -3.28 -5.44
N ALA A 125 -9.92 -4.27 -4.59
CA ALA A 125 -10.62 -4.19 -3.33
C ALA A 125 -9.71 -4.75 -2.23
N GLU A 126 -9.66 -4.07 -1.09
CA GLU A 126 -8.82 -4.40 0.07
C GLU A 126 -9.64 -4.24 1.35
N PHE A 127 -9.62 -5.27 2.17
CA PHE A 127 -10.11 -5.23 3.54
C PHE A 127 -8.91 -5.09 4.47
N SER A 128 -8.85 -3.99 5.21
CA SER A 128 -7.76 -3.66 6.14
C SER A 128 -8.31 -3.41 7.53
N GLY A 129 -7.64 -3.98 8.54
CA GLY A 129 -7.86 -3.64 9.95
C GLY A 129 -6.72 -2.79 10.51
N GLY A 130 -6.88 -2.25 11.72
CA GLY A 130 -5.79 -1.67 12.52
C GLY A 130 -5.47 -0.20 12.28
N ILE A 131 -5.56 0.30 11.04
CA ILE A 131 -5.47 1.75 10.76
C ILE A 131 -6.89 2.33 10.78
N ASN A 132 -7.15 3.21 11.75
CA ASN A 132 -8.47 3.83 11.94
C ASN A 132 -8.80 4.84 10.81
N THR A 133 -7.76 5.37 10.16
CA THR A 133 -7.87 6.22 8.96
C THR A 133 -7.55 5.38 7.72
N PHE A 134 -8.61 4.94 7.06
CA PHE A 134 -8.62 3.86 6.09
C PHE A 134 -7.59 3.99 4.93
N MET A 135 -6.74 2.97 4.74
CA MET A 135 -5.94 2.76 3.53
C MET A 135 -6.83 2.23 2.40
N PRO A 136 -6.58 2.56 1.12
CA PRO A 136 -7.65 2.52 0.13
C PRO A 136 -8.33 1.14 -0.03
N ALA A 137 -9.63 1.07 0.28
CA ALA A 137 -10.47 -0.14 0.31
C ALA A 137 -10.90 -0.63 -1.06
N LEU A 138 -11.10 0.32 -1.94
CA LEU A 138 -11.66 0.14 -3.26
C LEU A 138 -11.03 1.22 -4.11
N GLY A 139 -10.59 0.86 -5.30
CA GLY A 139 -9.90 1.80 -6.13
C GLY A 139 -9.52 1.25 -7.49
N VAL A 140 -8.81 2.11 -8.20
CA VAL A 140 -8.19 1.83 -9.48
C VAL A 140 -6.69 1.65 -9.25
N THR A 141 -6.09 0.70 -9.93
CA THR A 141 -4.65 0.45 -9.93
C THR A 141 -4.08 0.59 -11.33
N MET A 142 -2.85 1.08 -11.41
CA MET A 142 -2.12 1.26 -12.65
C MET A 142 -0.76 0.57 -12.58
N LYS A 143 -0.51 -0.38 -13.48
CA LYS A 143 0.82 -0.97 -13.73
C LYS A 143 1.75 0.09 -14.35
N LEU A 144 2.98 0.13 -13.86
CA LEU A 144 4.03 1.08 -14.27
C LEU A 144 5.14 0.42 -15.08
#